data_AF-D6TL80-F1
#
_entry.id   AF-D6TL80-F1
#
_cell.length_a   1.000
_cell.length_b   1.000
_cell.length_c   1.000
_cell.angle_alpha   90.00
_cell.angle_beta   90.00
_cell.angle_gamma   90.00
#
_symmetry.space_group_name_H-M   'P 1'
#
loop_
_entity.id
_entity.type
_entity.pdbx_description
1 polymer ?
#
loop_
_entity_poly.entity_id
_entity_poly.type
_entity_poly.pdbx_seq_one_letter_code
_entity_poly.pdbx_strand_id
1 'polypeptide(L)'
;MALQKKEQASLLSDYNTSSTYSLAYTEIIANIRFSLDAAQKQPQAIVLASPASEHEPGLTATNLAIAAAQNGLPALLVDANLQTPHIQQRFGMGQTSGLSDLLASFNKESQQIEQYVRPTFLPELLLLSAGTLSLSSQETSRLLMRHIDEAIQALKAYMAARYPGLSLLILHGTPVLTGLNTSLLAAHADQTYLLITKGQTTRTQARNALRHLERTHTSVAGTILLDV
;
A
#
# COMPACT_ATOMS: atom_id res chain seq x y z
N MET A 1 15.60 16.29 -27.58
CA MET A 1 14.17 16.06 -27.86
C MET A 1 13.50 15.77 -26.53
N ALA A 2 12.88 16.81 -25.96
CA ALA A 2 12.41 16.84 -24.58
C ALA A 2 11.17 15.94 -24.40
N LEU A 3 11.35 14.84 -23.66
CA LEU A 3 10.23 14.09 -23.11
C LEU A 3 9.63 14.93 -21.98
N GLN A 4 8.39 15.36 -22.17
CA GLN A 4 7.57 16.05 -21.19
C GLN A 4 7.64 15.33 -19.85
N LYS A 5 8.18 16.03 -18.85
CA LYS A 5 7.99 15.73 -17.43
C LYS A 5 6.48 15.80 -17.22
N LYS A 6 5.78 14.66 -17.26
CA LYS A 6 4.41 14.56 -16.73
C LYS A 6 4.47 15.20 -15.34
N GLU A 7 3.72 16.27 -15.11
CA GLU A 7 3.57 16.85 -13.77
C GLU A 7 3.23 15.70 -12.83
N GLN A 8 4.20 15.31 -11.99
CA GLN A 8 3.92 14.35 -10.93
C GLN A 8 2.87 15.01 -10.05
N ALA A 9 1.72 14.36 -9.88
CA ALA A 9 0.66 14.86 -9.01
C ALA A 9 1.24 15.20 -7.63
N SER A 10 0.89 16.38 -7.11
CA SER A 10 1.36 16.86 -5.82
C SER A 10 1.04 15.86 -4.71
N LEU A 11 2.00 15.64 -3.82
CA LEU A 11 1.83 14.79 -2.67
C LEU A 11 1.09 15.55 -1.57
N LEU A 12 0.46 14.82 -0.64
CA LEU A 12 -0.21 15.42 0.52
C LEU A 12 0.72 16.37 1.30
N SER A 13 2.02 16.06 1.34
CA SER A 13 3.06 16.88 1.97
C SER A 13 3.23 18.27 1.34
N ASP A 14 2.80 18.46 0.09
CA ASP A 14 2.89 19.73 -0.62
C ASP A 14 1.70 20.65 -0.31
N TYR A 15 0.66 20.14 0.35
CA TYR A 15 -0.52 20.88 0.75
C TYR A 15 -0.39 21.41 2.17
N ASN A 16 -1.13 22.48 2.47
CA ASN A 16 -1.30 22.95 3.85
C ASN A 16 -2.07 21.90 4.67
N THR A 17 -1.59 21.59 5.88
CA THR A 17 -2.22 20.63 6.80
C THR A 17 -3.66 20.99 7.16
N SER A 18 -4.04 22.28 7.06
CA SER A 18 -5.42 22.75 7.30
C SER A 18 -6.31 22.74 6.05
N SER A 19 -5.80 22.28 4.90
CA SER A 19 -6.60 22.19 3.67
C SER A 19 -7.68 21.11 3.78
N THR A 20 -8.80 21.28 3.07
CA THR A 20 -9.87 20.27 3.00
C THR A 20 -9.34 18.90 2.58
N TYR A 21 -8.36 18.87 1.66
CA TYR A 21 -7.72 17.65 1.19
C TYR A 21 -6.92 16.95 2.31
N SER A 22 -6.13 17.70 3.09
CA SER A 22 -5.36 17.16 4.22
C SER A 22 -6.25 16.70 5.37
N LEU A 23 -7.32 17.44 5.66
CA LEU A 23 -8.29 17.08 6.69
C LEU A 23 -9.04 15.78 6.32
N ALA A 24 -9.39 15.58 5.04
CA ALA A 24 -10.03 14.35 4.58
C ALA A 24 -9.15 13.11 4.82
N TYR A 25 -7.86 13.17 4.48
CA TYR A 25 -6.94 12.07 4.79
C TYR A 25 -6.72 11.87 6.29
N THR A 26 -6.69 12.95 7.06
CA THR A 26 -6.60 12.89 8.53
C THR A 26 -7.81 12.18 9.12
N GLU A 27 -9.02 12.46 8.62
CA GLU A 27 -10.24 11.77 9.02
C GLU A 27 -10.20 10.28 8.69
N ILE A 28 -9.73 9.90 7.49
CA ILE A 28 -9.54 8.49 7.11
C ILE A 28 -8.60 7.80 8.10
N ILE A 29 -7.45 8.41 8.42
CA ILE A 29 -6.48 7.84 9.38
C ILE A 29 -7.07 7.72 10.79
N ALA A 30 -7.83 8.72 11.26
CA ALA A 30 -8.51 8.64 12.53
C ALA A 30 -9.47 7.44 12.57
N ASN A 31 -10.29 7.26 11.53
CA ASN A 31 -11.23 6.15 11.42
C ASN A 31 -10.53 4.78 11.36
N ILE A 32 -9.44 4.66 10.59
CA ILE A 32 -8.61 3.44 10.55
C ILE A 32 -8.04 3.17 11.95
N ARG A 33 -7.50 4.19 12.63
CA ARG A 33 -6.94 4.04 13.98
C ARG A 33 -7.98 3.63 15.01
N PHE A 34 -9.24 4.09 14.89
CA PHE A 34 -10.32 3.68 15.80
C PHE A 34 -10.86 2.29 15.48
N SER A 35 -10.84 1.86 14.21
CA SER A 35 -11.30 0.52 13.82
C SER A 35 -10.29 -0.57 14.19
N LEU A 36 -9.00 -0.23 14.18
CA LEU A 36 -7.91 -1.05 14.69
C LEU A 36 -7.88 -0.92 16.22
N ASP A 37 -8.56 -1.85 16.90
CA ASP A 37 -8.76 -1.90 18.36
C ASP A 37 -7.58 -1.29 19.17
N ALA A 38 -7.89 -0.37 20.09
CA ALA A 38 -6.91 0.32 20.94
C ALA A 38 -6.07 -0.63 21.81
N ALA A 39 -6.52 -1.88 22.01
CA ALA A 39 -5.76 -2.92 22.69
C ALA A 39 -4.65 -3.54 21.81
N GLN A 40 -4.79 -3.49 20.48
CA GLN A 40 -3.81 -4.03 19.54
C GLN A 40 -2.69 -3.02 19.30
N LYS A 41 -1.78 -2.93 20.27
CA LYS A 41 -0.50 -2.19 20.15
C LYS A 41 0.51 -2.93 19.26
N GLN A 42 0.08 -3.34 18.07
CA GLN A 42 0.90 -4.09 17.12
C GLN A 42 0.73 -3.52 15.70
N PRO A 43 1.72 -3.71 14.81
CA PRO A 43 1.61 -3.29 13.43
C PRO A 43 0.45 -3.97 12.68
N GLN A 44 -0.33 -3.17 11.95
CA GLN A 44 -1.51 -3.62 11.22
C GLN A 44 -1.29 -3.42 9.71
N ALA A 45 -1.48 -4.48 8.94
CA ALA A 45 -1.44 -4.47 7.49
C ALA A 45 -2.82 -4.13 6.93
N ILE A 46 -2.87 -3.07 6.12
CA ILE A 46 -4.06 -2.65 5.41
C ILE A 46 -3.83 -2.69 3.90
N VAL A 47 -4.87 -3.06 3.16
CA VAL A 47 -4.87 -3.05 1.69
C VAL A 47 -5.85 -2.01 1.19
N LEU A 48 -5.41 -1.18 0.24
CA LEU A 48 -6.30 -0.34 -0.56
C LEU A 48 -6.64 -1.04 -1.86
N ALA A 49 -7.87 -1.55 -1.95
CA ALA A 49 -8.33 -2.34 -3.08
C ALA A 49 -9.09 -1.45 -4.08
N SER A 50 -8.48 -1.18 -5.24
CA SER A 50 -9.18 -0.51 -6.34
C SER A 50 -9.91 -1.53 -7.22
N PRO A 51 -11.20 -1.36 -7.54
CA PRO A 51 -11.93 -2.22 -8.46
C PRO A 51 -11.26 -2.32 -9.84
N ALA A 52 -10.86 -1.18 -10.41
CA ALA A 52 -10.29 -1.10 -11.76
C ALA A 52 -9.12 -0.11 -11.82
N SER A 53 -8.46 -0.02 -12.99
CA SER A 53 -7.45 1.00 -13.29
C SER A 53 -8.12 2.36 -13.44
N GLU A 54 -8.50 2.95 -12.31
CA GLU A 54 -9.10 4.28 -12.20
C GLU A 54 -8.06 5.28 -11.69
N HIS A 55 -8.49 6.49 -11.31
CA HIS A 55 -7.59 7.56 -10.91
C HIS A 55 -6.67 7.19 -9.73
N GLU A 56 -5.39 6.99 -10.08
CA GLU A 56 -4.20 6.90 -9.23
C GLU A 56 -4.38 6.27 -7.82
N PRO A 57 -4.77 4.99 -7.71
CA PRO A 57 -4.84 4.30 -6.42
C PRO A 57 -3.50 4.26 -5.67
N GLY A 58 -2.37 4.27 -6.39
CA GLY A 58 -1.03 4.40 -5.80
C GLY A 58 -0.76 5.79 -5.20
N LEU A 59 -1.32 6.86 -5.77
CA LEU A 59 -1.28 8.20 -5.15
C LEU A 59 -2.11 8.21 -3.86
N THR A 60 -3.29 7.59 -3.87
CA THR A 60 -4.13 7.48 -2.67
C THR A 60 -3.40 6.72 -1.56
N ALA A 61 -2.75 5.59 -1.86
CA ALA A 61 -1.92 4.86 -0.90
C ALA A 61 -0.75 5.70 -0.38
N THR A 62 -0.10 6.46 -1.27
CA THR A 62 1.00 7.36 -0.91
C THR A 62 0.54 8.44 0.05
N ASN A 63 -0.54 9.15 -0.28
CA ASN A 63 -1.07 10.25 0.53
C ASN A 63 -1.65 9.74 1.86
N LEU A 64 -2.23 8.54 1.89
CA LEU A 64 -2.65 7.91 3.15
C LEU A 64 -1.45 7.62 4.06
N ALA A 65 -0.34 7.13 3.51
CA ALA A 65 0.88 6.89 4.28
C ALA A 65 1.51 8.18 4.81
N ILE A 66 1.49 9.25 4.00
CA ILE A 66 1.91 10.59 4.43
C ILE A 66 1.03 11.09 5.58
N ALA A 67 -0.29 10.97 5.46
CA ALA A 67 -1.23 11.39 6.48
C ALA A 67 -1.04 10.62 7.79
N ALA A 68 -0.78 9.31 7.72
CA ALA A 68 -0.49 8.49 8.89
C ALA A 68 0.72 9.04 9.64
N ALA A 69 1.85 9.20 8.94
CA ALA A 69 3.09 9.69 9.53
C ALA A 69 2.95 11.12 10.09
N GLN A 70 2.29 12.03 9.38
CA GLN A 70 2.04 13.40 9.86
C GLN A 70 1.17 13.45 11.12
N ASN A 71 0.31 12.45 11.34
CA ASN A 71 -0.54 12.31 12.51
C ASN A 71 0.06 11.40 13.61
N GLY A 72 1.38 11.16 13.56
CA GLY A 72 2.11 10.39 14.57
C GLY A 72 1.77 8.90 14.57
N LEU A 73 1.34 8.37 13.44
CA LEU A 73 1.12 6.94 13.22
C LEU A 73 2.17 6.42 12.24
N PRO A 74 3.25 5.77 12.74
CA PRO A 74 4.33 5.29 11.87
C PRO A 74 3.79 4.37 10.77
N ALA A 75 4.31 4.54 9.56
CA ALA A 75 3.81 3.84 8.40
C ALA A 75 4.93 3.27 7.53
N LEU A 76 4.70 2.07 7.00
CA LEU A 76 5.45 1.45 5.93
C LEU A 76 4.55 1.35 4.71
N LEU A 77 4.86 2.12 3.68
CA LEU A 77 4.22 1.98 2.37
C LEU A 77 4.92 0.88 1.58
N VAL A 78 4.15 -0.09 1.09
CA VAL A 78 4.66 -1.22 0.30
C VAL A 78 4.08 -1.16 -1.10
N ASP A 79 4.94 -0.97 -2.11
CA ASP A 79 4.55 -1.05 -3.52
C ASP A 79 4.59 -2.52 -3.99
N ALA A 80 3.44 -3.17 -3.95
CA ALA A 80 3.24 -4.54 -4.43
C ALA A 80 2.65 -4.59 -5.85
N ASN A 81 2.59 -3.46 -6.55
CA ASN A 81 2.33 -3.41 -7.98
C ASN A 81 3.64 -3.66 -8.77
N LEU A 82 4.13 -4.91 -8.68
CA LEU A 82 5.41 -5.31 -9.26
C LEU A 82 5.49 -5.19 -10.79
N GLN A 83 4.34 -5.18 -11.46
CA GLN A 83 4.27 -5.07 -12.93
C GLN A 83 4.41 -3.64 -13.42
N THR A 84 3.83 -2.67 -12.71
CA THR A 84 3.80 -1.26 -13.09
C THR A 84 4.18 -0.36 -11.91
N PRO A 85 5.40 -0.53 -11.37
CA PRO A 85 5.82 0.16 -10.16
C PRO A 85 6.04 1.64 -10.41
N HIS A 86 5.51 2.48 -9.52
CA HIS A 86 5.54 3.94 -9.72
C HIS A 86 5.64 4.75 -8.42
N ILE A 87 5.44 4.14 -7.24
CA ILE A 87 5.44 4.85 -5.97
C ILE A 87 6.82 5.44 -5.65
N GLN A 88 7.91 4.70 -5.90
CA GLN A 88 9.27 5.16 -5.58
C GLN A 88 9.65 6.49 -6.25
N GLN A 89 9.15 6.73 -7.48
CA GLN A 89 9.42 7.96 -8.23
C GLN A 89 8.78 9.18 -7.58
N ARG A 90 7.69 9.00 -6.83
CA ARG A 90 7.02 10.07 -6.08
C ARG A 90 7.86 10.53 -4.89
N PHE A 91 8.68 9.64 -4.33
CA PHE A 91 9.62 9.97 -3.26
C PHE A 91 10.99 10.43 -3.78
N GLY A 92 11.14 10.66 -5.09
CA GLY A 92 12.43 11.02 -5.70
C GLY A 92 13.48 9.89 -5.63
N MET A 93 13.05 8.65 -5.37
CA MET A 93 13.95 7.51 -5.27
C MET A 93 14.15 6.85 -6.63
N GLY A 94 15.40 6.46 -6.90
CA GLY A 94 15.74 5.61 -8.06
C GLY A 94 15.28 4.16 -7.87
N GLN A 95 15.56 3.33 -8.86
CA GLN A 95 15.30 1.90 -8.76
C GLN A 95 16.21 1.28 -7.69
N THR A 96 15.60 0.73 -6.64
CA THR A 96 16.29 0.14 -5.49
C THR A 96 15.72 -1.24 -5.20
N SER A 97 16.49 -2.07 -4.47
CA SER A 97 16.01 -3.36 -3.98
C SER A 97 14.75 -3.18 -3.13
N GLY A 98 13.72 -4.01 -3.38
CA GLY A 98 12.40 -3.85 -2.77
C GLY A 98 11.66 -5.18 -2.64
N LEU A 99 10.33 -5.15 -2.73
CA LEU A 99 9.47 -6.30 -2.47
C LEU A 99 9.79 -7.49 -3.38
N SER A 100 10.03 -7.28 -4.68
CA SER A 100 10.38 -8.38 -5.60
C SER A 100 11.67 -9.09 -5.17
N ASP A 101 12.67 -8.32 -4.76
CA ASP A 101 13.98 -8.84 -4.33
C ASP A 101 13.84 -9.57 -2.99
N LEU A 102 13.04 -9.01 -2.08
CA LEU A 102 12.69 -9.63 -0.80
C LEU A 102 11.98 -10.98 -1.02
N LEU A 103 10.94 -11.02 -1.87
CA LEU A 103 10.18 -12.23 -2.18
C LEU A 103 11.07 -13.33 -2.77
N ALA A 104 12.01 -12.97 -3.64
CA ALA A 104 12.97 -13.91 -4.21
C ALA A 104 14.01 -14.43 -3.19
N SER A 105 14.24 -13.68 -2.11
CA SER A 105 15.22 -14.01 -1.07
C SER A 105 14.73 -15.01 -0.03
N PHE A 106 13.41 -15.29 0.06
CA PHE A 106 12.86 -16.15 1.12
C PHE A 106 13.41 -17.58 1.15
N ASN A 107 14.04 -18.05 0.07
CA ASN A 107 14.70 -19.37 0.04
C ASN A 107 16.14 -19.36 0.60
N LYS A 108 16.56 -18.29 1.29
CA LYS A 108 17.92 -18.12 1.84
C LYS A 108 17.89 -18.07 3.38
N GLU A 109 18.95 -18.55 4.02
CA GLU A 109 19.03 -18.82 5.48
C GLU A 109 18.95 -17.60 6.41
N SER A 110 18.91 -16.36 5.89
CA SER A 110 18.70 -15.17 6.72
C SER A 110 18.17 -13.98 5.90
N GLN A 111 16.95 -13.51 6.20
CA GLN A 111 16.39 -12.31 5.59
C GLN A 111 16.70 -11.08 6.44
N GLN A 112 17.56 -10.20 5.94
CA GLN A 112 17.73 -8.87 6.52
C GLN A 112 16.72 -7.91 5.89
N ILE A 113 15.53 -7.78 6.47
CA ILE A 113 14.43 -6.92 5.96
C ILE A 113 14.89 -5.46 5.77
N GLU A 114 15.73 -4.97 6.68
CA GLU A 114 16.31 -3.62 6.67
C GLU A 114 16.97 -3.23 5.35
N GLN A 115 17.56 -4.20 4.64
CA GLN A 115 18.23 -3.91 3.38
C GLN A 115 17.25 -3.55 2.24
N TYR A 116 15.96 -3.88 2.37
CA TYR A 116 14.94 -3.61 1.35
C TYR A 116 14.06 -2.40 1.68
N VAL A 117 14.01 -2.02 2.96
CA VAL A 117 13.20 -0.87 3.41
C VAL A 117 14.05 0.40 3.38
N ARG A 118 13.45 1.52 2.94
CA ARG A 118 14.13 2.82 2.84
C ARG A 118 13.37 3.89 3.62
N PRO A 119 14.05 4.75 4.38
CA PRO A 119 13.42 5.95 4.92
C PRO A 119 13.04 6.90 3.79
N THR A 120 11.93 7.60 3.94
CA THR A 120 11.53 8.67 3.03
C THR A 120 12.01 10.04 3.54
N PHE A 121 11.69 11.12 2.82
CA PHE A 121 11.93 12.49 3.30
C PHE A 121 11.02 12.88 4.48
N LEU A 122 9.98 12.08 4.78
CA LEU A 122 9.09 12.28 5.91
C LEU A 122 9.53 11.40 7.09
N PRO A 123 9.68 11.97 8.30
CA PRO A 123 9.86 11.18 9.51
C PRO A 123 8.74 10.15 9.68
N GLU A 124 9.08 8.99 10.26
CA GLU A 124 8.13 7.90 10.57
C GLU A 124 7.44 7.24 9.34
N LEU A 125 7.77 7.68 8.12
CA LEU A 125 7.34 7.05 6.88
C LEU A 125 8.50 6.30 6.21
N LEU A 126 8.32 4.99 6.09
CA LEU A 126 9.22 4.09 5.36
C LEU A 126 8.58 3.66 4.04
N LEU A 127 9.42 3.32 3.08
CA LEU A 127 9.03 2.77 1.79
C LEU A 127 9.72 1.43 1.54
N LEU A 128 8.92 0.42 1.20
CA LEU A 128 9.37 -0.78 0.50
C LEU A 128 8.92 -0.64 -0.96
N SER A 129 9.85 -0.29 -1.85
CA SER A 129 9.57 -0.17 -3.28
C SER A 129 9.23 -1.53 -3.89
N ALA A 130 8.76 -1.56 -5.13
CA ALA A 130 8.49 -2.82 -5.83
C ALA A 130 9.74 -3.67 -6.06
N GLY A 131 10.92 -3.03 -6.17
CA GLY A 131 12.20 -3.70 -6.34
C GLY A 131 12.78 -3.61 -7.75
N THR A 132 13.87 -4.35 -7.96
CA THR A 132 14.67 -4.27 -9.20
C THR A 132 14.34 -5.37 -10.20
N LEU A 133 13.67 -6.44 -9.77
CA LEU A 133 13.40 -7.59 -10.61
C LEU A 133 12.27 -7.27 -11.60
N SER A 134 12.59 -7.30 -12.88
CA SER A 134 11.58 -7.30 -13.94
C SER A 134 10.99 -8.71 -14.05
N LEU A 135 9.77 -8.89 -13.56
CA LEU A 135 9.08 -10.17 -13.50
C LEU A 135 7.92 -10.22 -14.51
N SER A 136 7.70 -11.37 -15.12
CA SER A 136 6.44 -11.62 -15.84
C SER A 136 5.24 -11.65 -14.88
N SER A 137 4.03 -11.54 -15.42
CA SER A 137 2.79 -11.68 -14.63
C SER A 137 2.68 -13.01 -13.90
N GLN A 138 3.15 -14.09 -14.53
CA GLN A 138 3.14 -15.43 -13.96
C GLN A 138 4.15 -15.55 -12.81
N GLU A 139 5.36 -15.03 -12.99
CA GLU A 139 6.39 -15.05 -11.94
C GLU A 139 5.99 -14.18 -10.75
N THR A 140 5.41 -13.00 -11.00
CA THR A 140 4.84 -12.11 -9.99
C THR A 140 3.81 -12.84 -9.14
N SER A 141 2.82 -13.45 -9.79
CA SER A 141 1.76 -14.19 -9.09
C SER A 141 2.33 -15.36 -8.29
N ARG A 142 3.28 -16.12 -8.87
CA ARG A 142 3.92 -17.26 -8.21
C ARG A 142 4.70 -16.85 -6.96
N LEU A 143 5.46 -15.76 -7.02
CA LEU A 143 6.23 -15.28 -5.86
C LEU A 143 5.31 -14.77 -4.76
N LEU A 144 4.29 -13.99 -5.11
CA LEU A 144 3.29 -13.51 -4.14
C LEU A 144 2.57 -14.68 -3.47
N MET A 145 2.02 -15.63 -4.24
CA MET A 145 1.32 -16.80 -3.69
C MET A 145 2.16 -17.64 -2.73
N ARG A 146 3.49 -17.68 -2.93
CA ARG A 146 4.39 -18.52 -2.12
C ARG A 146 4.88 -17.83 -0.86
N HIS A 147 5.16 -16.53 -0.92
CA HIS A 147 5.96 -15.86 0.10
C HIS A 147 5.31 -14.58 0.66
N ILE A 148 4.11 -14.19 0.21
CA ILE A 148 3.53 -12.91 0.66
C ILE A 148 3.14 -12.91 2.13
N ASP A 149 2.67 -14.04 2.68
CA ASP A 149 2.35 -14.15 4.10
C ASP A 149 3.62 -13.98 4.94
N GLU A 150 4.64 -14.77 4.65
CA GLU A 150 5.97 -14.68 5.29
C GLU A 150 6.54 -13.26 5.20
N ALA A 151 6.39 -12.59 4.05
CA ALA A 151 6.80 -11.20 3.87
C ALA A 151 6.03 -10.23 4.74
N ILE A 152 4.70 -10.32 4.79
CA ILE A 152 3.87 -9.46 5.63
C ILE A 152 4.22 -9.66 7.11
N GLN A 153 4.37 -10.91 7.57
CA GLN A 153 4.75 -11.19 8.96
C GLN A 153 6.15 -10.64 9.30
N ALA A 154 7.13 -10.81 8.41
CA ALA A 154 8.47 -10.28 8.61
C ALA A 154 8.49 -8.73 8.63
N LEU A 155 7.70 -8.08 7.78
CA LEU A 155 7.56 -6.62 7.75
C LEU A 155 6.84 -6.10 9.01
N LYS A 156 5.81 -6.81 9.49
CA LYS A 156 5.16 -6.51 10.78
C LYS A 156 6.16 -6.62 11.93
N ALA A 157 6.94 -7.70 11.99
CA ALA A 157 7.96 -7.87 13.02
C ALA A 157 9.01 -6.76 12.99
N TYR A 158 9.46 -6.37 11.79
CA TYR A 158 10.37 -5.25 11.58
C TYR A 158 9.80 -3.93 12.10
N MET A 159 8.55 -3.63 11.76
CA MET A 159 7.86 -2.42 12.23
C MET A 159 7.65 -2.42 13.74
N ALA A 160 7.32 -3.57 14.34
CA ALA A 160 7.14 -3.73 15.79
C ALA A 160 8.45 -3.49 16.56
N ALA A 161 9.57 -3.97 16.03
CA ALA A 161 10.89 -3.76 16.63
C ALA A 161 11.32 -2.28 16.58
N ARG A 162 10.90 -1.55 15.53
CA ARG A 162 11.27 -0.15 15.31
C ARG A 162 10.35 0.85 16.03
N TYR A 163 9.05 0.58 16.04
CA TYR A 163 8.03 1.46 16.58
C TYR A 163 7.23 0.71 17.66
N PRO A 164 7.52 0.93 18.95
CA PRO A 164 6.79 0.29 20.03
C PRO A 164 5.37 0.86 20.12
N GLY A 165 4.42 0.21 19.45
CA GLY A 165 3.02 0.63 19.41
C GLY A 165 2.30 0.24 18.12
N LEU A 166 1.15 0.88 17.89
CA LEU A 166 0.42 0.76 16.64
C LEU A 166 1.21 1.43 15.52
N SER A 167 1.33 0.73 14.39
CA SER A 167 1.90 1.25 13.15
C SER A 167 1.17 0.62 11.96
N LEU A 168 1.25 1.22 10.78
CA LEU A 168 0.55 0.73 9.60
C LEU A 168 1.52 0.17 8.56
N LEU A 169 1.19 -0.98 8.00
CA LEU A 169 1.72 -1.46 6.73
C LEU A 169 0.66 -1.21 5.67
N ILE A 170 0.90 -0.27 4.77
CA ILE A 170 -0.05 0.10 3.71
C ILE A 170 0.39 -0.60 2.43
N LEU A 171 -0.37 -1.61 2.02
CA LEU A 171 -0.06 -2.47 0.89
C LEU A 171 -0.80 -1.96 -0.36
N HIS A 172 -0.05 -1.55 -1.39
CA HIS A 172 -0.59 -1.12 -2.67
C HIS A 172 -0.38 -2.21 -3.73
N GLY A 173 -1.46 -2.76 -4.29
CA GLY A 173 -1.40 -3.75 -5.37
C GLY A 173 -2.06 -3.27 -6.67
N THR A 174 -2.12 -4.18 -7.66
CA THR A 174 -2.83 -3.99 -8.93
C THR A 174 -4.35 -3.95 -8.71
N PRO A 175 -5.16 -3.39 -9.63
CA PRO A 175 -6.62 -3.42 -9.47
C PRO A 175 -7.19 -4.84 -9.35
N VAL A 176 -8.23 -4.98 -8.53
CA VAL A 176 -8.86 -6.27 -8.15
C VAL A 176 -9.41 -7.02 -9.36
N LEU A 177 -10.01 -6.32 -10.32
CA LEU A 177 -10.65 -6.96 -11.48
C LEU A 177 -9.69 -7.31 -12.61
N THR A 178 -8.46 -6.81 -12.58
CA THR A 178 -7.49 -6.98 -13.69
C THR A 178 -6.20 -7.67 -13.26
N GLY A 179 -5.96 -7.89 -11.97
CA GLY A 179 -4.77 -8.55 -11.46
C GLY A 179 -5.02 -9.29 -10.15
N LEU A 180 -4.14 -10.24 -9.83
CA LEU A 180 -4.29 -11.12 -8.66
C LEU A 180 -3.63 -10.54 -7.40
N ASN A 181 -2.71 -9.57 -7.55
CA ASN A 181 -1.84 -9.15 -6.45
C ASN A 181 -2.63 -8.62 -5.26
N THR A 182 -3.61 -7.74 -5.48
CA THR A 182 -4.41 -7.16 -4.39
C THR A 182 -5.22 -8.22 -3.65
N SER A 183 -5.81 -9.19 -4.33
CA SER A 183 -6.57 -10.26 -3.68
C SER A 183 -5.68 -11.17 -2.82
N LEU A 184 -4.43 -11.42 -3.26
CA LEU A 184 -3.44 -12.15 -2.49
C LEU A 184 -2.99 -11.36 -1.26
N LEU A 185 -2.69 -10.06 -1.42
CA LEU A 185 -2.33 -9.18 -0.30
C LEU A 185 -3.48 -9.13 0.72
N ALA A 186 -4.71 -8.95 0.23
CA ALA A 186 -5.90 -8.78 1.06
C ALA A 186 -6.24 -10.04 1.87
N ALA A 187 -5.96 -11.24 1.34
CA ALA A 187 -6.12 -12.50 2.06
C ALA A 187 -5.21 -12.64 3.30
N HIS A 188 -4.11 -11.88 3.35
CA HIS A 188 -3.13 -11.88 4.45
C HIS A 188 -3.06 -10.54 5.20
N ALA A 189 -3.90 -9.57 4.84
CA ALA A 189 -3.99 -8.28 5.51
C ALA A 189 -5.03 -8.31 6.64
N ASP A 190 -4.86 -7.46 7.65
CA ASP A 190 -5.80 -7.37 8.77
C ASP A 190 -7.11 -6.69 8.36
N GLN A 191 -7.00 -5.69 7.47
CA GLN A 191 -8.15 -4.96 6.94
C GLN A 191 -7.97 -4.61 5.45
N THR A 192 -9.06 -4.66 4.71
CA THR A 192 -9.11 -4.18 3.33
C THR A 192 -10.13 -3.05 3.19
N TYR A 193 -9.73 -1.98 2.50
CA TYR A 193 -10.58 -0.84 2.17
C TYR A 193 -10.79 -0.77 0.67
N LEU A 194 -12.05 -0.80 0.23
CA LEU A 194 -12.39 -0.70 -1.19
C LEU A 194 -12.38 0.78 -1.61
N LEU A 195 -11.55 1.13 -2.59
CA LEU A 195 -11.52 2.47 -3.17
C LEU A 195 -12.65 2.64 -4.18
N ILE A 196 -13.42 3.72 -4.07
CA ILE A 196 -14.47 4.08 -5.00
C ILE A 196 -14.20 5.49 -5.50
N THR A 197 -13.97 5.63 -6.80
CA THR A 197 -13.74 6.93 -7.45
C THR A 197 -15.05 7.45 -8.02
N LYS A 198 -15.51 8.60 -7.52
CA LYS A 198 -16.74 9.24 -7.99
C LYS A 198 -16.66 9.52 -9.49
N GLY A 199 -17.71 9.15 -10.22
CA GLY A 199 -17.78 9.33 -11.68
C GLY A 199 -16.93 8.36 -12.51
N GLN A 200 -16.10 7.51 -11.89
CA GLN A 200 -15.28 6.53 -12.60
C GLN A 200 -15.62 5.10 -12.21
N THR A 201 -15.74 4.79 -10.92
CA THR A 201 -16.17 3.44 -10.48
C THR A 201 -17.67 3.26 -10.73
N THR A 202 -18.01 2.30 -11.59
CA THR A 202 -19.42 1.88 -11.73
C THR A 202 -19.85 1.00 -10.57
N ARG A 203 -21.14 1.02 -10.25
CA ARG A 203 -21.74 0.11 -9.25
C ARG A 203 -21.47 -1.36 -9.56
N THR A 204 -21.41 -1.73 -10.83
CA THR A 204 -21.10 -3.09 -11.28
C THR A 204 -19.65 -3.45 -10.98
N GLN A 205 -18.68 -2.57 -11.27
CA GLN A 205 -17.27 -2.79 -10.93
C GLN A 205 -17.09 -2.95 -9.41
N ALA A 206 -17.68 -2.05 -8.61
CA ALA A 206 -17.60 -2.13 -7.14
C ALA A 206 -18.16 -3.46 -6.61
N ARG A 207 -19.33 -3.90 -7.09
CA ARG A 207 -19.93 -5.19 -6.71
C ARG A 207 -19.09 -6.38 -7.15
N ASN A 208 -18.48 -6.32 -8.33
CA ASN A 208 -17.63 -7.40 -8.82
C ASN A 208 -16.35 -7.51 -8.00
N ALA A 209 -15.74 -6.37 -7.66
CA ALA A 209 -14.53 -6.32 -6.83
C ALA A 209 -14.82 -6.86 -5.42
N LEU A 210 -15.94 -6.46 -4.81
CA LEU A 210 -16.35 -6.97 -3.50
C LEU A 210 -16.53 -8.51 -3.54
N ARG A 211 -17.28 -9.03 -4.51
CA ARG A 211 -17.44 -10.49 -4.70
C ARG A 211 -16.11 -11.20 -4.93
N HIS A 212 -15.16 -10.56 -5.59
CA HIS A 212 -13.84 -11.15 -5.81
C HIS A 212 -13.03 -11.24 -4.51
N LEU A 213 -13.06 -10.19 -3.68
CA LEU A 213 -12.41 -10.17 -2.35
C LEU A 213 -13.08 -11.12 -1.35
N GLU A 214 -14.42 -11.24 -1.37
CA GLU A 214 -15.16 -12.19 -0.53
C GLU A 214 -14.76 -13.65 -0.81
N ARG A 215 -14.44 -13.98 -2.06
CA ARG A 215 -14.00 -15.33 -2.46
C ARG A 215 -12.63 -15.71 -1.90
N THR A 216 -11.81 -14.74 -1.51
CA THR A 216 -10.52 -14.98 -0.86
C THR A 216 -10.61 -14.88 0.67
N HIS A 217 -11.83 -14.90 1.23
CA HIS A 217 -12.09 -14.73 2.66
C HIS A 217 -11.50 -13.44 3.26
N THR A 218 -11.36 -12.40 2.43
CA THR A 218 -10.85 -11.09 2.85
C THR A 218 -11.88 -10.37 3.73
N SER A 219 -11.42 -9.78 4.83
CA SER A 219 -12.22 -8.83 5.63
C SER A 219 -12.21 -7.45 4.99
N VAL A 220 -13.31 -7.05 4.36
CA VAL A 220 -13.50 -5.69 3.85
C VAL A 220 -14.08 -4.82 4.97
N ALA A 221 -13.24 -3.97 5.57
CA ALA A 221 -13.60 -3.13 6.71
C ALA A 221 -14.48 -1.93 6.30
N GLY A 222 -14.38 -1.48 5.05
CA GLY A 222 -15.17 -0.35 4.56
C GLY A 222 -14.76 0.12 3.17
N THR A 223 -15.24 1.32 2.81
CA THR A 223 -14.98 1.96 1.52
C THR A 223 -14.40 3.35 1.72
N ILE A 224 -13.48 3.76 0.84
CA ILE A 224 -13.00 5.14 0.74
C ILE A 224 -13.53 5.74 -0.56
N LEU A 225 -14.30 6.81 -0.45
CA LEU A 225 -14.82 7.55 -1.61
C LEU A 225 -13.83 8.66 -1.99
N LEU A 226 -13.36 8.62 -3.23
CA LEU A 226 -12.48 9.63 -3.81
C LEU A 226 -13.32 10.55 -4.71
N ASP A 227 -13.28 11.85 -4.43
CA ASP A 227 -13.79 12.91 -5.31
C ASP A 227 -12.58 13.53 -6.02
N VAL A 228 -12.56 13.42 -7.35
CA VAL A 228 -11.40 13.76 -8.20
C VAL A 228 -11.65 15.04 -8.98
#